data_AF-A0A1D6IWR3-F1
#
_entry.id   AF-A0A1D6IWR3-F1
#
_cell.length_a   1.000
_cell.length_b   1.000
_cell.length_c   1.000
_cell.angle_alpha   90.00
_cell.angle_beta   90.00
_cell.angle_gamma   90.00
#
_symmetry.space_group_name_H-M   'P 1'
#
loop_
_entity.id
_entity.type
_entity.pdbx_description
1 polymer ?
#
loop_
_entity_poly.entity_id
_entity_poly.type
_entity_poly.pdbx_seq_one_letter_code
_entity_poly.pdbx_strand_id
1 'polypeptide(L)' 'MASTKVQRIMTQPINLIFRFLQSKACIQIWLFEQKDLRIEGRIIVSFLALFLVQTAKLSTSNYLLVP' A
#
# COMPACT_ATOMS: atom_id res chain seq x y z
N MET A 1 37.21 7.91 16.36
CA MET A 1 35.79 8.33 16.29
C MET A 1 35.32 8.15 14.86
N ALA A 2 34.70 7.02 14.53
CA ALA A 2 34.18 6.78 13.19
C ALA A 2 32.92 7.63 13.01
N SER A 3 33.03 8.70 12.23
CA SER A 3 31.88 9.50 11.81
C SER A 3 31.00 8.62 10.94
N THR A 4 29.91 8.11 11.50
CA THR A 4 28.87 7.39 10.76
C THR A 4 28.22 8.40 9.82
N LYS A 5 28.80 8.52 8.63
CA LYS A 5 28.23 9.28 7.51
C LYS A 5 26.85 8.68 7.27
N VAL A 6 25.80 9.36 7.71
CA VAL A 6 24.42 8.99 7.41
C VAL A 6 24.26 9.12 5.90
N GLN A 7 24.49 8.03 5.19
CA GLN A 7 24.18 7.95 3.77
C GLN A 7 22.66 8.03 3.69
N ARG A 8 22.16 9.16 3.18
CA ARG A 8 20.74 9.31 2.83
C ARG A 8 20.41 8.14 1.92
N ILE A 9 19.66 7.17 2.42
CA ILE A 9 19.23 6.01 1.67
C ILE A 9 18.39 6.55 0.50
N MET A 10 18.94 6.59 -0.71
CA MET A 10 18.28 7.04 -1.93
C MET A 10 17.33 5.97 -2.47
N THR A 11 16.59 5.29 -1.59
CA THR A 11 15.59 4.32 -2.03
C THR A 11 14.39 5.08 -2.55
N GLN A 12 13.95 4.72 -3.76
CA GLN A 12 12.71 5.23 -4.31
C GLN A 12 11.55 5.04 -3.32
N PRO A 13 10.60 5.98 -3.26
CA PRO A 13 9.50 5.94 -2.30
C PRO A 13 8.69 4.64 -2.41
N ILE A 14 8.57 4.08 -3.62
CA ILE A 14 7.90 2.80 -3.85
C ILE A 14 8.60 1.63 -3.14
N ASN A 15 9.94 1.64 -3.11
CA ASN A 15 10.72 0.60 -2.43
C ASN A 15 10.54 0.67 -0.91
N LEU A 16 10.37 1.88 -0.36
CA LEU A 16 10.04 2.05 1.06
C LEU A 16 8.67 1.45 1.41
N ILE A 17 7.66 1.69 0.58
CA ILE A 17 6.32 1.12 0.75
C ILE A 17 6.37 -0.41 0.67
N PHE A 18 7.08 -0.97 -0.32
CA PHE A 18 7.26 -2.41 -0.43
C PHE A 18 7.98 -3.02 0.78
N ARG A 19 8.97 -2.33 1.36
CA ARG A 19 9.63 -2.78 2.59
C ARG A 19 8.66 -2.81 3.76
N PHE A 20 7.78 -1.81 3.91
CA PHE A 20 6.77 -1.81 4.96
C PHE A 20 5.71 -2.91 4.78
N LEU A 21 5.35 -3.21 3.53
CA LEU A 21 4.47 -4.33 3.18
C LEU A 21 5.09 -5.68 3.56
N GLN A 22 6.36 -5.91 3.21
CA GLN A 22 7.07 -7.16 3.48
C GLN A 22 7.30 -7.38 4.98
N SER A 23 7.68 -6.34 5.72
CA SER A 23 7.91 -6.41 7.17
C SER A 23 6.63 -6.41 7.99
N LYS A 24 5.46 -6.20 7.34
CA LYS A 24 4.15 -6.01 8.00
C LYS A 24 4.23 -4.97 9.13
N ALA A 25 5.03 -3.91 8.94
CA ALA A 25 5.21 -2.88 9.96
C ALA A 25 3.91 -2.09 10.19
N CYS A 26 3.71 -1.62 11.42
CA CYS A 26 2.68 -0.61 11.69
C CYS A 26 3.15 0.74 11.14
N ILE A 27 2.28 1.42 10.40
CA ILE A 27 2.55 2.68 9.72
C ILE A 27 1.44 3.67 10.09
N GLN A 28 1.81 4.94 10.18
CA GLN A 28 0.90 6.04 10.47
C GLN A 28 0.70 6.90 9.22
N ILE A 29 -0.55 7.09 8.81
CA ILE A 29 -0.94 7.90 7.66
C ILE A 29 -1.45 9.25 8.16
N TRP A 30 -0.97 10.30 7.51
CA TRP A 30 -1.35 11.67 7.79
C TRP A 30 -2.49 12.04 6.85
N LEU A 31 -3.62 12.48 7.40
CA LEU A 31 -4.70 13.01 6.56
C LEU A 31 -4.35 14.43 6.13
N PHE A 32 -4.74 14.77 4.89
CA PHE A 32 -4.53 16.11 4.36
C PHE A 32 -5.45 17.14 5.03
N GLU A 33 -6.73 16.79 5.21
CA GLU A 33 -7.77 17.68 5.73
C GLU A 33 -7.73 17.85 7.26
N GLN A 34 -7.54 16.77 8.01
CA GLN A 34 -7.45 16.82 9.48
C GLN A 34 -6.03 16.51 9.95
N LYS A 35 -5.30 17.57 10.33
CA LYS A 35 -3.89 17.47 10.76
C LYS A 35 -3.71 16.82 12.13
N ASP A 36 -4.72 16.90 12.99
CA ASP A 36 -4.70 16.33 14.34
C ASP A 36 -5.00 14.84 14.36
N LEU A 37 -5.68 14.33 13.33
CA LEU A 37 -5.99 12.91 13.21
C LEU A 37 -4.90 12.17 12.44
N ARG A 38 -4.57 10.99 12.94
CA ARG A 38 -3.58 10.07 12.38
C ARG A 38 -4.21 8.70 12.31
N ILE A 39 -4.11 8.03 11.16
CA ILE A 39 -4.59 6.66 11.01
C ILE A 39 -3.38 5.75 11.20
N GLU A 40 -3.45 4.88 12.20
CA GLU A 40 -2.46 3.82 12.38
C GLU A 40 -2.99 2.50 11.83
N GLY A 41 -2.13 1.76 11.13
CA GLY A 41 -2.51 0.47 10.59
C GLY A 41 -1.34 -0.27 9.96
N ARG A 42 -1.62 -1.50 9.51
CA ARG A 42 -0.70 -2.27 8.67
C ARG A 42 -1.26 -2.33 7.27
N ILE A 43 -0.41 -2.09 6.27
CA ILE A 43 -0.84 -2.23 4.89
C ILE A 43 -0.89 -3.73 4.56
N ILE A 44 -2.08 -4.23 4.24
CA ILE A 44 -2.31 -5.60 3.80
C ILE A 44 -2.78 -5.51 2.35
N VAL A 45 -1.90 -5.81 1.41
CA VAL A 45 -2.28 -5.98 0.01
C VAL A 45 -2.35 -7.47 -0.24
N SER A 46 -3.55 -8.04 -0.12
CA SER A 46 -3.79 -9.39 -0.61
C SER A 46 -3.90 -9.30 -2.13
N PHE A 47 -2.86 -9.74 -2.84
CA PHE A 47 -2.87 -9.82 -4.31
C PHE A 47 -4.09 -10.60 -4.81
N LEU A 48 -4.52 -11.61 -4.04
CA LEU A 48 -5.73 -12.40 -4.29
C LEU A 48 -7.01 -11.57 -4.20
N ALA A 49 -7.12 -10.60 -3.29
CA ALA A 49 -8.31 -9.75 -3.18
C ALA A 49 -8.42 -8.79 -4.38
N LEU A 50 -7.30 -8.22 -4.83
CA LEU A 50 -7.29 -7.40 -6.05
C LEU A 50 -7.61 -8.23 -7.28
N PHE A 51 -7.04 -9.44 -7.38
CA PHE A 51 -7.32 -10.37 -8.46
C PHE A 51 -8.80 -10.78 -8.48
N LEU A 52 -9.37 -11.14 -7.33
CA LEU A 52 -10.79 -11.48 -7.21
C LEU A 52 -11.73 -10.30 -7.50
N VAL A 53 -11.38 -9.07 -7.09
CA VAL A 53 -12.15 -7.87 -7.44
C VAL A 53 -12.12 -7.63 -8.94
N GLN A 54 -10.96 -7.80 -9.58
CA GLN A 54 -10.83 -7.64 -11.03
C GLN A 54 -11.58 -8.75 -11.79
N THR A 55 -11.50 -10.01 -11.36
CA THR A 55 -12.20 -11.13 -12.00
C THR A 55 -13.72 -11.09 -11.75
N ALA A 56 -14.17 -10.62 -10.59
CA ALA A 56 -15.60 -10.43 -10.30
C ALA A 56 -16.22 -9.32 -11.17
N LYS A 57 -15.50 -8.21 -11.42
CA LYS A 57 -15.98 -7.18 -12.36
C LYS A 57 -16.06 -7.67 -13.81
N LEU A 58 -15.10 -8.48 -14.25
CA LEU A 58 -15.15 -9.13 -15.56
C LEU A 58 -16.36 -10.08 -15.65
N SER A 59 -16.67 -10.82 -14.59
CA SER A 59 -17.86 -11.67 -14.52
C SER A 59 -19.16 -10.84 -14.69
N THR A 60 -19.41 -9.83 -13.84
CA THR A 60 -20.65 -9.02 -13.90
C THR A 60 -20.80 -8.22 -15.20
N SER A 61 -19.70 -7.76 -15.82
CA SER A 61 -19.75 -6.98 -17.06
C SER A 61 -20.02 -7.82 -18.31
N ASN A 62 -19.75 -9.13 -18.29
CA ASN A 62 -20.02 -10.04 -19.42
C ASN A 62 -21.40 -10.71 -19.34
N TYR A 63 -22.04 -10.76 -18.17
CA TYR A 63 -23.42 -11.28 -18.01
C TYR A 63 -24.52 -10.21 -18.22
N LEU A 64 -24.17 -8.94 -18.41
CA LEU A 64 -25.11 -7.87 -18.78
C LEU A 64 -25.22 -7.66 -20.31
N LEU A 65 -24.56 -8.52 -21.08
CA LEU A 65 -24.60 -8.58 -22.54
C LEU A 65 -24.99 -10.00 -22.99
N VAL A 66 -26.10 -10.50 -22.46
CA VAL A 66 -26.83 -11.62 -23.08
C VAL A 66 -28.30 -11.20 -23.13
N PRO A 67 -28.91 -11.05 -24.33
CA PRO A 67 -30.33 -10.75 -24.49
C PRO A 67 -31.23 -11.89 -24.00
#